data_AF-A0A378MWW6-F1
#
_entry.id   AF-A0A378MWW6-F1
#
_cell.length_a   1.000
_cell.length_b   1.000
_cell.length_c   1.000
_cell.angle_alpha   90.00
_cell.angle_beta   90.00
_cell.angle_gamma   90.00
#
_symmetry.space_group_name_H-M   'P 1'
#
loop_
_entity.id
_entity.type
_entity.pdbx_description
1 polymer ?
#
loop_
_entity_poly.entity_id
_entity_poly.type
_entity_poly.pdbx_seq_one_letter_code
_entity_poly.pdbx_strand_id
1 'polypeptide(L)'
;MAIHRVNPKGSMEQLSHLEMELLAKNTQGNLHQLYRNCSLAVLNSGVHTDDSRALLSQYPDFEIRLLTREKGVSLELHNPPETAFVDGKMILNIQYHLFAVLRDIVFVNALKNAIRPLEETSLEALTTNTVFSILRNAKAIEMNTDPNLVVCWGGHSINETEYQYCRAVGQEFGLRELNIVTGCGAGVMEAR
;
A
#
# COMPACT_ATOMS: atom_id res chain seq x y z
N MET A 1 -8.33 -23.08 -10.88
CA MET A 1 -8.49 -21.62 -10.82
C MET A 1 -8.96 -21.28 -9.42
N ALA A 2 -8.09 -20.66 -8.62
CA ALA A 2 -8.40 -20.30 -7.24
C ALA A 2 -9.03 -18.90 -7.21
N ILE A 3 -10.17 -18.76 -6.54
CA ILE A 3 -10.88 -17.48 -6.41
C ILE A 3 -11.06 -17.18 -4.93
N HIS A 4 -10.55 -16.03 -4.49
CA HIS A 4 -10.66 -15.56 -3.11
C HIS A 4 -11.40 -14.23 -3.07
N ARG A 5 -12.27 -14.07 -2.06
CA ARG A 5 -12.99 -12.82 -1.82
C ARG A 5 -12.48 -12.16 -0.55
N VAL A 6 -12.10 -10.90 -0.67
CA VAL A 6 -11.48 -10.13 0.40
C VAL A 6 -12.32 -8.90 0.68
N ASN A 7 -12.75 -8.74 1.93
CA ASN A 7 -13.50 -7.57 2.39
C ASN A 7 -12.53 -6.45 2.83
N PRO A 8 -12.96 -5.18 2.77
CA PRO A 8 -12.16 -4.04 3.20
C PRO A 8 -11.79 -4.13 4.67
N LYS A 9 -10.60 -3.61 4.98
CA LYS A 9 -10.07 -3.54 6.34
C LYS A 9 -9.20 -2.28 6.47
N GLY A 10 -9.49 -1.44 7.46
CA GLY A 10 -8.77 -0.19 7.78
C GLY A 10 -9.08 1.00 6.86
N SER A 11 -9.15 0.78 5.56
CA SER A 11 -9.53 1.79 4.55
C SER A 11 -10.63 1.24 3.64
N MET A 12 -11.41 2.15 3.03
CA MET A 12 -12.49 1.80 2.07
C MET A 12 -13.62 0.95 2.68
N GLU A 13 -13.81 0.99 4.00
CA GLU A 13 -14.86 0.22 4.71
C GLU A 13 -16.26 0.81 4.54
N GLN A 14 -16.35 2.12 4.31
CA GLN A 14 -17.59 2.85 4.09
C GLN A 14 -17.41 3.78 2.91
N LEU A 15 -18.18 3.54 1.86
CA LEU A 15 -18.19 4.33 0.63
C LEU A 15 -19.64 4.59 0.25
N SER A 16 -19.92 5.81 -0.17
CA SER A 16 -21.20 6.16 -0.80
C SER A 16 -21.34 5.49 -2.17
N HIS A 17 -22.57 5.39 -2.66
CA HIS A 17 -22.84 4.89 -4.01
C HIS A 17 -22.08 5.66 -5.11
N LEU A 18 -21.99 6.99 -4.97
CA LEU A 18 -21.28 7.83 -5.92
C LEU A 18 -19.77 7.53 -5.92
N GLU A 19 -19.16 7.37 -4.74
CA GLU A 19 -17.75 6.99 -4.62
C GLU A 19 -17.49 5.61 -5.24
N MET A 20 -18.41 4.66 -5.06
CA MET A 20 -18.32 3.33 -5.68
C MET A 20 -18.39 3.37 -7.20
N GLU A 21 -19.27 4.18 -7.79
CA GLU A 21 -19.35 4.35 -9.24
C GLU A 21 -18.10 5.02 -9.81
N LEU A 22 -17.60 6.06 -9.13
CA LEU A 22 -16.36 6.73 -9.50
C LEU A 22 -15.16 5.79 -9.40
N LEU A 23 -15.11 4.96 -8.36
CA LEU A 23 -14.12 3.90 -8.20
C LEU A 23 -14.15 2.93 -9.37
N ALA A 24 -15.31 2.35 -9.68
CA ALA A 24 -15.46 1.38 -10.75
C ALA A 24 -15.06 1.95 -12.13
N LYS A 25 -15.36 3.24 -12.37
CA LYS A 25 -14.96 3.94 -13.60
C LYS A 25 -13.46 4.26 -13.64
N ASN A 26 -12.88 4.65 -12.50
CA ASN A 26 -11.47 4.99 -12.39
C ASN A 26 -10.56 3.76 -12.35
N THR A 27 -11.05 2.57 -12.00
CA THR A 27 -10.27 1.32 -12.03
C THR A 27 -10.33 0.62 -13.38
N GLN A 28 -10.58 1.33 -14.48
CA GLN A 28 -10.53 0.75 -15.84
C GLN A 28 -9.28 1.24 -16.59
N GLY A 29 -8.78 0.43 -17.53
CA GLY A 29 -7.63 0.76 -18.36
C GLY A 29 -6.33 0.83 -17.57
N ASN A 30 -5.53 1.89 -17.75
CA ASN A 30 -4.18 1.99 -17.20
C ASN A 30 -4.12 1.95 -15.65
N LEU A 31 -5.15 2.46 -14.98
CA LEU A 31 -5.23 2.44 -13.51
C LEU A 31 -5.49 1.03 -12.99
N HIS A 32 -6.23 0.21 -13.74
CA HIS A 32 -6.42 -1.20 -13.42
C HIS A 32 -5.08 -1.94 -13.41
N GLN A 33 -4.28 -1.77 -14.46
CA GLN A 33 -2.97 -2.44 -14.55
C GLN A 33 -2.02 -2.00 -13.42
N LEU A 34 -2.02 -0.70 -13.07
CA LEU A 34 -1.26 -0.19 -11.95
C LEU A 34 -1.74 -0.82 -10.63
N TYR A 35 -3.06 -0.84 -10.40
CA TYR A 35 -3.65 -1.45 -9.20
C TYR A 35 -3.34 -2.94 -9.10
N ARG A 36 -3.45 -3.67 -10.21
CA ARG A 36 -3.09 -5.09 -10.32
C ARG A 36 -1.64 -5.32 -9.94
N ASN A 37 -0.70 -4.58 -10.54
CA ASN A 37 0.72 -4.77 -10.32
C ASN A 37 1.12 -4.42 -8.87
N CYS A 38 0.60 -3.32 -8.31
CA CYS A 38 0.84 -2.97 -6.92
C CYS A 38 0.25 -4.00 -5.95
N SER A 39 -0.95 -4.50 -6.22
CA SER A 39 -1.59 -5.55 -5.41
C SER A 39 -0.82 -6.86 -5.45
N LEU A 40 -0.28 -7.24 -6.62
CA LEU A 40 0.56 -8.42 -6.77
C LEU A 40 1.88 -8.31 -5.99
N ALA A 41 2.49 -7.12 -5.97
CA ALA A 41 3.67 -6.85 -5.14
C ALA A 41 3.34 -7.02 -3.64
N VAL A 42 2.20 -6.49 -3.18
CA VAL A 42 1.73 -6.67 -1.80
C VAL A 42 1.47 -8.14 -1.46
N LEU A 43 0.85 -8.91 -2.36
CA LEU A 43 0.59 -10.34 -2.15
C LEU A 43 1.86 -11.18 -2.06
N ASN A 44 2.96 -10.72 -2.66
CA ASN A 44 4.28 -11.35 -2.58
C ASN A 44 5.18 -10.71 -1.50
N SER A 45 4.62 -9.96 -0.55
CA SER A 45 5.40 -9.44 0.58
C SER A 45 6.06 -10.61 1.32
N GLY A 46 7.38 -10.56 1.52
CA GLY A 46 8.17 -11.63 2.14
C GLY A 46 8.89 -12.55 1.15
N VAL A 47 8.68 -12.38 -0.16
CA VAL A 47 9.52 -13.05 -1.16
C VAL A 47 10.84 -12.28 -1.30
N HIS A 48 11.96 -12.92 -0.98
CA HIS A 48 13.29 -12.37 -1.20
C HIS A 48 13.65 -12.46 -2.70
N THR A 49 13.20 -11.46 -3.47
CA THR A 49 13.62 -11.28 -4.86
C THR A 49 13.88 -9.81 -5.13
N ASP A 50 15.04 -9.54 -5.74
CA ASP A 50 15.42 -8.18 -6.17
C ASP A 50 14.90 -7.85 -7.59
N ASP A 51 14.28 -8.82 -8.29
CA ASP A 51 13.74 -8.63 -9.64
C ASP A 51 12.21 -8.53 -9.66
N SER A 52 11.71 -7.30 -9.62
CA SER A 52 10.28 -7.01 -9.70
C SER A 52 9.65 -7.44 -11.03
N ARG A 53 10.39 -7.48 -12.13
CA ARG A 53 9.86 -7.91 -13.44
C ARG A 53 9.73 -9.42 -13.50
N ALA A 54 10.70 -10.16 -12.96
CA ALA A 54 10.60 -11.61 -12.84
C ALA A 54 9.38 -11.99 -12.00
N LEU A 55 9.14 -11.30 -10.88
CA LEU A 55 7.97 -11.53 -10.03
C LEU A 55 6.65 -11.31 -10.75
N LEU A 56 6.49 -10.20 -11.48
CA LEU A 56 5.27 -9.96 -12.27
C LEU A 56 5.06 -11.03 -13.35
N SER A 57 6.16 -11.53 -13.95
CA SER A 57 6.11 -12.54 -15.01
C SER A 57 5.76 -13.94 -14.49
N GLN A 58 5.98 -14.22 -13.21
CA GLN A 58 5.61 -15.50 -12.58
C GLN A 58 4.10 -15.65 -12.40
N TYR A 59 3.36 -14.54 -12.38
CA TYR A 59 1.91 -14.53 -12.19
C TYR A 59 1.18 -13.86 -13.38
N PRO A 60 1.27 -14.43 -14.59
CA PRO A 60 0.60 -13.88 -15.76
C PRO A 60 -0.93 -13.94 -15.62
N ASP A 61 -1.43 -15.01 -14.97
CA ASP A 61 -2.86 -15.27 -14.80
C ASP A 61 -3.47 -14.66 -13.52
N PHE A 62 -2.68 -13.90 -12.76
CA PHE A 62 -3.21 -13.16 -11.61
C PHE A 62 -4.13 -12.04 -12.08
N GLU A 63 -5.30 -11.93 -11.46
CA GLU A 63 -6.26 -10.86 -11.77
C GLU A 63 -6.97 -10.40 -10.50
N ILE A 64 -7.28 -9.10 -10.43
CA ILE A 64 -7.94 -8.49 -9.28
C ILE A 64 -9.12 -7.64 -9.75
N ARG A 65 -10.29 -7.93 -9.20
CA ARG A 65 -11.53 -7.24 -9.56
C ARG A 65 -12.13 -6.57 -8.35
N LEU A 66 -12.54 -5.32 -8.53
CA LEU A 66 -13.37 -4.60 -7.58
C LEU A 66 -14.82 -5.06 -7.78
N LEU A 67 -15.44 -5.55 -6.70
CA LEU A 67 -16.84 -5.90 -6.65
C LEU A 67 -17.58 -4.88 -5.80
N THR A 68 -18.58 -4.21 -6.37
CA THR A 68 -19.49 -3.34 -5.64
C THR A 68 -20.53 -4.19 -4.90
N ARG A 69 -20.82 -3.81 -3.66
CA ARG A 69 -21.86 -4.40 -2.81
C ARG A 69 -22.68 -3.30 -2.17
N GLU A 70 -23.84 -3.66 -1.61
CA GLU A 70 -24.76 -2.71 -0.98
C GLU A 70 -24.12 -1.88 0.15
N LYS A 71 -23.11 -2.44 0.84
CA LYS A 71 -22.45 -1.80 2.00
C LYS A 71 -20.99 -1.39 1.73
N GLY A 72 -20.56 -1.32 0.47
CA GLY A 72 -19.21 -0.90 0.11
C GLY A 72 -18.58 -1.75 -0.99
N VAL A 73 -17.24 -1.80 -1.01
CA VAL A 73 -16.48 -2.56 -2.02
C VAL A 73 -15.94 -3.85 -1.43
N SER A 74 -15.69 -4.84 -2.28
CA SER A 74 -14.91 -6.04 -1.95
C SER A 74 -13.98 -6.37 -3.12
N LEU A 75 -12.95 -7.15 -2.86
CA LEU A 75 -11.99 -7.59 -3.88
C LEU A 75 -12.23 -9.05 -4.20
N GLU A 76 -12.15 -9.39 -5.49
CA GLU A 76 -12.08 -10.76 -5.98
C GLU A 76 -10.71 -10.99 -6.60
N LEU A 77 -9.96 -11.92 -6.02
CA LEU A 77 -8.61 -12.29 -6.45
C LEU A 77 -8.68 -13.60 -7.21
N HIS A 78 -8.18 -13.60 -8.43
CA HIS A 78 -8.07 -14.77 -9.29
C HIS A 78 -6.60 -15.19 -9.36
N ASN A 79 -6.34 -16.45 -9.01
CA ASN A 79 -4.99 -17.03 -8.95
C ASN A 79 -3.96 -16.18 -8.17
N PRO A 80 -4.26 -15.74 -6.93
CA PRO A 80 -3.28 -15.02 -6.11
C PRO A 80 -2.13 -15.93 -5.67
N PRO A 81 -0.95 -15.37 -5.33
CA PRO A 81 0.13 -16.11 -4.67
C PRO A 81 -0.35 -16.84 -3.42
N GLU A 82 -0.04 -18.13 -3.29
CA GLU A 82 -0.44 -18.96 -2.15
C GLU A 82 0.23 -18.50 -0.84
N THR A 83 1.43 -17.92 -0.93
CA THR A 83 2.19 -17.37 0.21
C THR A 83 1.46 -16.25 0.94
N ALA A 84 0.44 -15.63 0.33
CA ALA A 84 -0.40 -14.63 0.97
C ALA A 84 -1.42 -15.20 1.97
N PHE A 85 -1.53 -16.53 2.08
CA PHE A 85 -2.54 -17.23 2.87
C PHE A 85 -1.90 -18.19 3.89
N VAL A 86 -2.54 -18.30 5.05
CA VAL A 86 -2.27 -19.31 6.09
C VAL A 86 -3.57 -20.05 6.36
N ASP A 87 -3.59 -21.37 6.21
CA ASP A 87 -4.80 -22.21 6.32
C ASP A 87 -5.97 -21.72 5.45
N GLY A 88 -5.66 -21.23 4.24
CA GLY A 88 -6.63 -20.67 3.30
C GLY A 88 -7.20 -19.30 3.68
N LYS A 89 -6.74 -18.69 4.78
CA LYS A 89 -7.10 -17.33 5.20
C LYS A 89 -5.99 -16.36 4.85
N MET A 90 -6.35 -15.24 4.22
CA MET A 90 -5.39 -14.20 3.88
C MET A 90 -4.73 -13.63 5.13
N ILE A 91 -3.41 -13.41 5.07
CA ILE A 91 -2.67 -12.72 6.12
C ILE A 91 -3.25 -11.31 6.30
N LEU A 92 -3.55 -10.93 7.54
CA LEU A 92 -4.30 -9.71 7.84
C LEU A 92 -3.60 -8.44 7.34
N ASN A 93 -2.27 -8.34 7.48
CA ASN A 93 -1.51 -7.17 7.01
C ASN A 93 -1.56 -7.02 5.48
N ILE A 94 -1.51 -8.13 4.74
CA ILE A 94 -1.68 -8.13 3.28
C ILE A 94 -3.07 -7.59 2.94
N GLN A 95 -4.11 -8.03 3.64
CA GLN A 95 -5.47 -7.49 3.47
C GLN A 95 -5.51 -5.97 3.69
N TYR A 96 -4.94 -5.45 4.78
CA TYR A 96 -4.85 -3.99 5.01
C TYR A 96 -4.14 -3.26 3.86
N HIS A 97 -3.00 -3.80 3.40
CA HIS A 97 -2.23 -3.18 2.33
C HIS A 97 -2.94 -3.18 0.98
N LEU A 98 -3.70 -4.23 0.63
CA LEU A 98 -4.50 -4.26 -0.61
C LEU A 98 -5.50 -3.08 -0.69
N PHE A 99 -6.13 -2.72 0.43
CA PHE A 99 -7.05 -1.57 0.47
C PHE A 99 -6.34 -0.23 0.62
N ALA A 100 -5.14 -0.19 1.21
CA ALA A 100 -4.28 1.00 1.19
C ALA A 100 -3.86 1.35 -0.25
N VAL A 101 -3.44 0.35 -1.03
CA VAL A 101 -3.10 0.50 -2.46
C VAL A 101 -4.29 1.07 -3.24
N LEU A 102 -5.49 0.50 -3.04
CA LEU A 102 -6.70 0.99 -3.71
C LEU A 102 -7.00 2.45 -3.35
N ARG A 103 -6.98 2.77 -2.05
CA ARG A 103 -7.21 4.13 -1.53
C ARG A 103 -6.26 5.13 -2.18
N ASP A 104 -4.96 4.84 -2.18
CA ASP A 104 -3.94 5.80 -2.60
C ASP A 104 -3.97 6.03 -4.12
N ILE A 105 -4.13 4.97 -4.92
CA ILE A 105 -4.25 5.09 -6.38
C ILE A 105 -5.47 5.94 -6.78
N VAL A 106 -6.62 5.66 -6.17
CA VAL A 106 -7.87 6.36 -6.49
C VAL A 106 -7.80 7.81 -6.03
N PHE A 107 -7.31 8.05 -4.82
CA PHE A 107 -7.17 9.39 -4.28
C PHE A 107 -6.24 10.25 -5.12
N VAL A 108 -5.05 9.75 -5.47
CA VAL A 108 -4.09 10.48 -6.30
C VAL A 108 -4.65 10.75 -7.69
N ASN A 109 -5.36 9.80 -8.30
CA ASN A 109 -6.00 10.01 -9.59
C ASN A 109 -7.07 11.11 -9.54
N ALA A 110 -7.93 11.09 -8.52
CA ALA A 110 -8.94 12.13 -8.31
C ALA A 110 -8.31 13.50 -8.05
N LEU A 111 -7.26 13.56 -7.22
CA LEU A 111 -6.55 14.78 -6.88
C LEU A 111 -5.88 15.40 -8.11
N LYS A 112 -5.25 14.60 -8.98
CA LYS A 112 -4.68 15.08 -10.25
C LYS A 112 -5.72 15.78 -11.13
N ASN A 113 -6.94 15.25 -11.20
CA ASN A 113 -8.03 15.87 -11.96
C ASN A 113 -8.51 17.17 -11.32
N ALA A 114 -8.49 17.25 -9.98
CA ALA A 114 -8.91 18.44 -9.23
C ALA A 114 -7.88 19.58 -9.22
N ILE A 115 -6.58 19.26 -9.32
CA ILE A 115 -5.48 20.25 -9.31
C ILE A 115 -5.22 20.84 -10.70
N ARG A 116 -5.60 20.16 -11.79
CA ARG A 116 -5.41 20.62 -13.17
C ARG A 116 -5.87 22.07 -13.45
N PRO A 117 -6.93 22.62 -12.83
CA PRO A 117 -7.33 24.02 -13.01
C PRO A 117 -6.44 25.04 -12.28
N LEU A 118 -5.48 24.62 -11.44
CA LEU A 118 -4.64 25.47 -10.58
C LEU A 118 -3.22 25.68 -11.16
N GLU A 119 -3.04 25.52 -12.47
CA GLU A 119 -1.74 25.58 -13.17
C GLU A 119 -0.97 26.92 -12.98
N GLU A 120 -1.65 27.98 -12.54
CA GLU A 120 -1.02 29.27 -12.19
C GLU A 120 -0.31 29.27 -10.82
N THR A 121 -0.48 28.21 -10.01
CA THR A 121 0.16 28.07 -8.68
C THR A 121 1.60 27.56 -8.83
N SER A 122 2.52 28.00 -7.96
CA SER A 122 3.90 27.50 -7.98
C SER A 122 3.98 25.98 -7.77
N LEU A 123 4.87 25.33 -8.52
CA LEU A 123 5.05 23.87 -8.48
C LEU A 123 5.42 23.37 -7.07
N GLU A 124 6.17 24.16 -6.30
CA GLU A 124 6.56 23.85 -4.92
C GLU A 124 5.34 23.80 -3.98
N ALA A 125 4.46 24.80 -4.07
CA ALA A 125 3.25 24.84 -3.27
C ALA A 125 2.31 23.69 -3.65
N LEU A 126 2.15 23.40 -4.94
CA LEU A 126 1.35 22.27 -5.42
C LEU A 126 1.90 20.93 -4.91
N THR A 127 3.21 20.71 -4.99
CA THR A 127 3.84 19.46 -4.55
C THR A 127 3.68 19.26 -3.04
N THR A 128 3.96 20.29 -2.25
CA THR A 128 3.85 20.24 -0.78
C THR A 128 2.42 19.92 -0.34
N ASN A 129 1.43 20.63 -0.90
CA ASN A 129 0.01 20.40 -0.59
C ASN A 129 -0.48 19.03 -1.07
N THR A 130 0.05 18.53 -2.18
CA THR A 130 -0.25 17.19 -2.70
C THR A 130 0.25 16.11 -1.74
N VAL A 131 1.52 16.17 -1.31
CA VAL A 131 2.10 15.23 -0.35
C VAL A 131 1.31 15.25 0.96
N PHE A 132 1.02 16.44 1.49
CA PHE A 132 0.21 16.58 2.70
C PHE A 132 -1.19 15.97 2.54
N SER A 133 -1.85 16.20 1.41
CA SER A 133 -3.19 15.68 1.15
C SER A 133 -3.22 14.15 1.08
N ILE A 134 -2.20 13.53 0.47
CA ILE A 134 -2.05 12.07 0.40
C ILE A 134 -1.88 11.49 1.81
N LEU A 135 -0.93 12.02 2.60
CA LEU A 135 -0.67 11.55 3.96
C LEU A 135 -1.88 11.73 4.89
N ARG A 136 -2.59 12.86 4.76
CA ARG A 136 -3.81 13.13 5.51
C ARG A 136 -4.93 12.14 5.14
N ASN A 137 -5.15 11.90 3.84
CA ASN A 137 -6.14 10.93 3.38
C ASN A 137 -5.80 9.50 3.84
N ALA A 138 -4.52 9.18 3.95
CA ALA A 138 -4.03 7.92 4.49
C ALA A 138 -4.18 7.79 6.01
N LYS A 139 -4.61 8.86 6.71
CA LYS A 139 -4.63 8.97 8.18
C LYS A 139 -3.25 8.73 8.80
N ALA A 140 -2.18 9.09 8.09
CA ALA A 140 -0.79 8.91 8.53
C ALA A 140 -0.25 10.09 9.36
N ILE A 141 -1.03 11.17 9.48
CA ILE A 141 -0.70 12.35 10.28
C ILE A 141 -1.59 12.32 11.53
N GLU A 142 -1.00 11.95 12.66
CA GLU A 142 -1.68 12.02 13.97
C GLU A 142 -1.62 13.44 14.51
N MET A 143 -2.75 13.92 15.03
CA MET A 143 -2.82 15.22 15.70
C MET A 143 -2.64 15.04 17.20
N ASN A 144 -1.97 16.01 17.84
CA ASN A 144 -1.78 16.07 19.30
C ASN A 144 -0.89 14.96 19.89
N THR A 145 0.09 14.48 19.12
CA THR A 145 1.13 13.56 19.59
C THR A 145 2.46 14.29 19.62
N ASP A 146 3.24 14.09 20.69
CA ASP A 146 4.63 14.57 20.72
C ASP A 146 5.46 13.88 19.62
N PRO A 147 6.47 14.55 19.04
CA PRO A 147 7.29 13.97 17.98
C PRO A 147 7.98 12.69 18.45
N ASN A 148 7.59 11.55 17.88
CA ASN A 148 8.18 10.24 18.22
C ASN A 148 8.53 9.39 16.98
N LEU A 149 8.40 9.93 15.76
CA LEU A 149 8.62 9.19 14.51
C LEU A 149 10.07 9.33 14.01
N VAL A 150 10.75 8.20 13.83
CA VAL A 150 12.12 8.12 13.31
C VAL A 150 12.13 7.55 11.91
N VAL A 151 12.67 8.31 10.96
CA VAL A 151 12.88 7.85 9.57
C VAL A 151 14.17 7.04 9.51
N CYS A 152 14.07 5.77 9.11
CA CYS A 152 15.21 4.87 8.97
C CYS A 152 15.46 4.53 7.50
N TRP A 153 16.70 4.73 7.05
CA TRP A 153 17.17 4.42 5.70
C TRP A 153 18.33 3.43 5.74
N GLY A 154 18.44 2.62 4.69
CA GLY A 154 19.56 1.71 4.51
C GLY A 154 19.38 0.80 3.30
N GLY A 155 20.31 -0.14 3.10
CA GLY A 155 20.32 -1.03 1.95
C GLY A 155 19.20 -2.09 1.98
N HIS A 156 18.71 -2.46 0.80
CA HIS A 156 17.79 -3.60 0.63
C HIS A 156 18.50 -4.95 0.77
N SER A 157 19.80 -5.00 0.46
CA SER A 157 20.67 -6.17 0.55
C SER A 157 21.84 -5.86 1.47
N ILE A 158 21.80 -6.43 2.67
CA ILE A 158 22.79 -6.24 3.73
C ILE A 158 23.23 -7.59 4.27
N ASN A 159 24.41 -7.64 4.91
CA ASN A 159 24.86 -8.87 5.55
C ASN A 159 24.16 -9.10 6.90
N GLU A 160 24.34 -10.30 7.47
CA GLU A 160 23.72 -10.69 8.74
C GLU A 160 24.15 -9.78 9.90
N THR A 161 25.40 -9.33 9.94
CA THR A 161 25.91 -8.45 11.00
C THR A 161 25.20 -7.09 10.97
N GLU A 162 25.04 -6.50 9.78
CA GLU A 162 24.29 -5.26 9.58
C GLU A 162 22.82 -5.45 9.95
N TYR A 163 22.20 -6.57 9.55
CA TYR A 163 20.81 -6.88 9.86
C TYR A 163 20.57 -6.95 11.38
N GLN A 164 21.42 -7.69 12.11
CA GLN A 164 21.32 -7.79 13.58
C GLN A 164 21.57 -6.44 14.27
N TYR A 165 22.49 -5.63 13.74
CA TYR A 165 22.71 -4.28 14.25
C TYR A 165 21.46 -3.40 14.08
N CYS A 166 20.86 -3.36 12.89
CA CYS A 166 19.64 -2.60 12.63
C CYS A 166 18.49 -3.06 13.53
N ARG A 167 18.34 -4.38 13.72
CA ARG A 167 17.35 -4.94 14.66
C ARG A 167 17.59 -4.49 16.09
N ALA A 168 18.84 -4.48 16.57
CA ALA A 168 19.17 -3.99 17.90
C ALA A 168 18.84 -2.49 18.05
N VAL A 169 19.12 -1.68 17.03
CA VAL A 169 18.72 -0.26 17.00
C VAL A 169 17.19 -0.11 17.06
N GLY A 170 16.45 -0.91 16.30
CA GLY A 170 14.98 -0.94 16.34
C GLY A 170 14.43 -1.28 17.73
N GLN A 171 15.05 -2.23 18.43
CA GLN A 171 14.72 -2.56 19.82
C GLN A 171 14.94 -1.38 20.77
N GLU A 172 16.06 -0.67 20.64
CA GLU A 172 16.34 0.52 21.46
C GLU A 172 15.35 1.67 21.20
N PHE A 173 14.86 1.82 19.97
CA PHE A 173 13.77 2.76 19.66
C PHE A 173 12.46 2.32 20.32
N GLY A 174 12.11 1.03 20.22
CA GLY A 174 10.90 0.48 20.84
C GLY A 174 10.87 0.63 22.36
N LEU A 175 12.02 0.46 23.03
CA LEU A 175 12.17 0.68 24.48
C LEU A 175 11.90 2.12 24.93
N ARG A 176 11.90 3.08 23.98
CA ARG A 176 11.69 4.51 24.23
C ARG A 176 10.39 5.02 23.59
N GLU A 177 9.49 4.12 23.22
CA GLU A 177 8.19 4.45 22.62
C GLU A 177 8.32 5.28 21.33
N LEU A 178 9.42 5.08 20.59
CA LEU A 178 9.64 5.71 19.29
C LEU A 178 9.05 4.83 18.17
N ASN A 179 8.33 5.49 17.26
CA ASN A 179 7.80 4.89 16.04
C ASN A 179 8.83 4.91 14.93
N ILE A 180 8.75 3.95 13.99
CA ILE A 180 9.68 3.82 12.87
C ILE A 180 8.92 3.96 11.54
N VAL A 181 9.49 4.75 10.62
CA VAL A 181 9.09 4.78 9.21
C VAL A 181 10.26 4.39 8.32
N THR A 182 10.02 3.51 7.35
CA THR A 182 11.03 3.01 6.39
C THR A 182 10.50 3.07 4.96
N GLY A 183 11.34 2.72 3.98
CA GLY A 183 10.99 2.71 2.55
C GLY A 183 10.11 1.53 2.09
N CYS A 184 9.75 0.60 2.99
CA CYS A 184 9.21 -0.73 2.68
C CYS A 184 10.19 -1.60 1.86
N GLY A 185 10.36 -2.87 2.25
CA GLY A 185 11.25 -3.82 1.57
C GLY A 185 12.15 -4.57 2.54
N ALA A 186 13.08 -5.36 2.00
CA ALA A 186 13.99 -6.19 2.78
C ALA A 186 15.18 -5.40 3.37
N GLY A 187 16.05 -6.10 4.11
CA GLY A 187 17.27 -5.54 4.66
C GLY A 187 16.98 -4.56 5.79
N VAL A 188 17.57 -3.36 5.74
CA VAL A 188 17.41 -2.34 6.80
C VAL A 188 15.95 -1.93 6.96
N MET A 189 15.16 -1.98 5.89
CA MET A 189 13.75 -1.55 5.91
C MET A 189 12.82 -2.53 6.63
N GLU A 190 13.29 -3.76 6.88
CA GLU A 190 12.60 -4.84 7.59
C GLU A 190 13.20 -5.13 8.97
N ALA A 191 14.49 -4.86 9.17
CA ALA A 191 15.23 -5.14 10.41
C ALA A 191 14.76 -4.25 11.57
N ARG A 192 13.62 -4.60 12.18
CA ARG A 192 12.99 -3.89 13.32
C ARG A 192 12.37 -4.86 14.32
#